data_AF-A0ABD2MZH7-F1
#
_entry.id   AF-A0ABD2MZH7-F1
#
_cell.length_a   1.000
_cell.length_b   1.000
_cell.length_c   1.000
_cell.angle_alpha   90.00
_cell.angle_beta   90.00
_cell.angle_gamma   90.00
#
_symmetry.space_group_name_H-M   'P 1'
#
loop_
_entity.id
_entity.type
_entity.pdbx_description
1 polymer ?
#
loop_
_entity_poly.entity_id
_entity_poly.type
_entity_poly.pdbx_seq_one_letter_code
_entity_poly.pdbx_strand_id
1 'polypeptide(L)'
;MSYQTVTITQNIHPTESYVSKAKSTPKPTNSNRKQAIIIHVEGDLRKFGYVHAIGSIVHLTNITHVSRIYNNRICIFLRSEELVDDLIEKYPTVSVNDIQVAMRRLIAPKKRVVISSFCSPIPHVLIETALKNYEFKFSPSITCLKAGIPEEYSHILSFSWQ
;
A
#
# COMPACT_ATOMS: atom_id res chain seq x y z
N MET A 1 -22.08 55.26 -49.06
CA MET A 1 -21.05 54.99 -48.03
C MET A 1 -21.67 55.23 -46.67
N SER A 2 -22.10 54.17 -45.99
CA SER A 2 -22.38 54.14 -44.54
C SER A 2 -22.31 52.68 -44.09
N TYR A 3 -21.46 52.38 -43.12
CA TYR A 3 -21.00 51.04 -42.76
C TYR A 3 -22.08 50.21 -42.03
N GLN A 4 -22.12 48.89 -42.29
CA GLN A 4 -22.83 47.92 -41.45
C GLN A 4 -21.88 47.41 -40.36
N THR A 5 -22.31 47.46 -39.10
CA THR A 5 -21.56 46.92 -37.96
C THR A 5 -21.93 45.44 -37.77
N VAL A 6 -20.94 44.55 -37.87
CA VAL A 6 -21.09 43.11 -37.62
C VAL A 6 -20.82 42.84 -36.14
N THR A 7 -21.83 42.39 -35.39
CA THR A 7 -21.66 41.94 -34.01
C THR A 7 -21.20 40.48 -34.00
N ILE A 8 -19.94 40.24 -33.63
CA ILE A 8 -19.40 38.89 -33.44
C ILE A 8 -19.76 38.42 -32.02
N THR A 9 -20.69 37.49 -31.90
CA THR A 9 -20.98 36.80 -30.62
C THR A 9 -19.90 35.75 -30.39
N GLN A 10 -18.94 36.05 -29.51
CA GLN A 10 -18.01 35.03 -29.00
C GLN A 10 -18.76 34.12 -28.05
N ASN A 11 -18.88 32.84 -28.43
CA ASN A 11 -19.45 31.80 -27.58
C ASN A 11 -18.43 31.44 -26.50
N ILE A 12 -18.44 32.17 -25.38
CA ILE A 12 -17.55 31.93 -24.25
C ILE A 12 -18.08 30.69 -23.53
N HIS A 13 -17.51 29.54 -23.84
CA HIS A 13 -17.64 28.36 -22.99
C HIS A 13 -17.08 28.76 -21.60
N PRO A 14 -17.86 28.69 -20.50
CA PRO A 14 -17.37 29.12 -19.20
C PRO A 14 -16.19 28.23 -18.81
N THR A 15 -14.99 28.78 -18.93
CA THR A 15 -13.79 28.16 -18.41
C THR A 15 -13.85 28.38 -16.91
N GLU A 16 -14.39 27.39 -16.19
CA GLU A 16 -14.39 27.41 -14.73
C GLU A 16 -12.97 27.71 -14.24
N SER A 17 -12.81 28.81 -13.52
CA SER A 17 -11.53 29.20 -12.95
C SER A 17 -11.00 28.08 -12.05
N TYR A 18 -9.67 27.91 -12.00
CA TYR A 18 -8.99 26.96 -11.09
C TYR A 18 -9.46 27.11 -9.63
N VAL A 19 -9.83 28.33 -9.23
CA VAL A 19 -10.35 28.68 -7.90
C VAL A 19 -11.73 28.05 -7.63
N SER A 20 -12.56 27.85 -8.65
CA SER A 20 -13.90 27.25 -8.52
C SER A 20 -13.81 25.76 -8.18
N LYS A 21 -12.91 25.03 -8.84
CA LYS A 21 -12.69 23.59 -8.62
C LYS A 21 -11.99 23.30 -7.27
N ALA A 22 -11.20 24.24 -6.77
CA ALA A 22 -10.56 24.13 -5.46
C ALA A 22 -11.53 24.35 -4.27
N LYS A 23 -12.70 24.96 -4.51
CA LYS A 23 -13.69 25.28 -3.46
C LYS A 23 -14.77 24.22 -3.25
N SER A 24 -14.89 23.22 -4.13
CA SER A 24 -15.74 22.06 -3.85
C SER A 24 -15.02 21.16 -2.84
N THR A 25 -15.31 21.34 -1.55
CA THR A 25 -14.84 20.39 -0.53
C THR A 25 -15.63 19.09 -0.69
N PRO A 26 -15.01 17.98 -1.12
CA PRO A 26 -15.69 16.69 -1.10
C PRO A 26 -16.06 16.38 0.35
N LYS A 27 -17.30 15.92 0.57
CA LYS A 27 -17.79 15.52 1.88
C LYS A 27 -16.82 14.50 2.47
N PRO A 28 -16.30 14.68 3.71
CA PRO A 28 -15.37 13.74 4.30
C PRO A 28 -16.07 12.39 4.40
N THR A 29 -15.66 11.47 3.54
CA THR A 29 -16.10 10.09 3.57
C THR A 29 -15.17 9.39 4.55
N ASN A 30 -15.73 8.75 5.58
CA ASN A 30 -14.93 8.00 6.54
C ASN A 30 -14.36 6.77 5.85
N SER A 31 -13.19 6.94 5.24
CA SER A 31 -12.52 5.89 4.49
C SER A 31 -11.88 4.93 5.48
N ASN A 32 -12.37 3.70 5.50
CA ASN A 32 -11.86 2.68 6.38
C ASN A 32 -10.49 2.22 5.87
N ARG A 33 -9.47 2.23 6.74
CA ARG A 33 -8.10 1.82 6.40
C ARG A 33 -7.99 0.38 5.90
N LYS A 34 -8.96 -0.49 6.22
CA LYS A 34 -9.04 -1.85 5.70
C LYS A 34 -9.43 -1.92 4.22
N GLN A 35 -10.07 -0.88 3.70
CA GLN A 35 -10.48 -0.77 2.29
C GLN A 35 -9.35 -0.24 1.40
N ALA A 36 -8.11 -0.18 1.89
CA ALA A 36 -7.00 0.41 1.17
C ALA A 36 -5.94 -0.62 0.75
N ILE A 37 -5.45 -0.45 -0.47
CA ILE A 37 -4.29 -1.15 -1.02
C ILE A 37 -3.09 -0.19 -1.12
N ILE A 38 -1.91 -0.76 -1.00
CA ILE A 38 -0.63 -0.08 -1.23
C ILE A 38 0.05 -0.73 -2.43
N ILE A 39 0.57 0.12 -3.30
CA ILE A 39 1.39 -0.25 -4.45
C ILE A 39 2.71 0.52 -4.35
N HIS A 40 3.85 -0.17 -4.55
CA HIS A 40 5.13 0.52 -4.67
C HIS A 40 5.21 1.21 -6.02
N VAL A 41 5.74 2.42 -6.07
CA VAL A 41 5.92 3.12 -7.34
C VAL A 41 7.26 2.71 -7.91
N GLU A 42 7.24 2.07 -9.07
CA GLU A 42 8.43 1.83 -9.86
C GLU A 42 8.59 2.96 -10.90
N GLY A 43 9.78 3.57 -10.96
CA GLY A 43 10.07 4.68 -11.87
C GLY A 43 9.27 5.97 -11.61
N ASP A 44 9.14 6.80 -12.65
CA ASP A 44 8.44 8.10 -12.61
C ASP A 44 6.97 8.01 -13.07
N LEU A 45 6.35 6.85 -12.84
CA LEU A 45 4.97 6.63 -13.23
C LEU A 45 4.03 7.52 -12.41
N ARG A 46 3.19 8.28 -13.13
CA ARG A 46 2.18 9.18 -12.54
C ARG A 46 1.08 8.36 -11.87
N LYS A 47 0.47 8.94 -10.82
CA LYS A 47 -0.63 8.32 -10.05
C LYS A 47 -1.76 7.79 -10.95
N PHE A 48 -2.02 8.46 -12.06
CA PHE A 48 -3.06 8.08 -13.03
C PHE A 48 -2.87 6.67 -13.60
N GLY A 49 -1.64 6.25 -13.92
CA GLY A 49 -1.40 4.91 -14.49
C GLY A 49 -1.83 3.80 -13.54
N TYR A 50 -1.53 3.95 -12.25
CA TYR A 50 -1.95 3.03 -11.21
C TYR A 50 -3.47 3.02 -11.03
N VAL A 51 -4.12 4.19 -11.02
CA VAL A 51 -5.59 4.27 -10.92
C VAL A 51 -6.26 3.62 -12.13
N HIS A 52 -5.70 3.82 -13.33
CA HIS A 52 -6.21 3.21 -14.55
C HIS A 52 -6.07 1.68 -14.51
N ALA A 53 -4.90 1.16 -14.16
CA ALA A 53 -4.65 -0.28 -14.09
C ALA A 53 -5.57 -0.98 -13.08
N ILE A 54 -5.73 -0.42 -11.88
CA ILE A 54 -6.66 -0.95 -10.88
C ILE A 54 -8.11 -0.78 -11.33
N GLY A 55 -8.45 0.38 -11.88
CA GLY A 55 -9.78 0.68 -12.39
C GLY A 55 -10.21 -0.24 -13.52
N SER A 56 -9.30 -0.77 -14.33
CA SER A 56 -9.60 -1.78 -15.35
C SER A 56 -9.96 -3.15 -14.77
N ILE A 57 -9.52 -3.46 -13.55
CA ILE A 57 -9.81 -4.73 -12.87
C ILE A 57 -11.10 -4.62 -12.03
N VAL A 58 -11.23 -3.56 -11.23
CA VAL A 58 -12.34 -3.42 -10.26
C VAL A 58 -13.41 -2.39 -10.66
N HIS A 59 -13.31 -1.79 -11.84
CA HIS A 59 -14.06 -0.61 -12.28
C HIS A 59 -13.71 0.68 -11.50
N LEU A 60 -13.60 1.80 -12.22
CA LEU A 60 -13.27 3.11 -11.64
C LEU A 60 -14.28 3.57 -10.58
N THR A 61 -15.55 3.16 -10.67
CA THR A 61 -16.61 3.50 -9.71
C THR A 61 -16.37 2.95 -8.30
N ASN A 62 -15.55 1.90 -8.20
CA ASN A 62 -15.19 1.30 -6.92
C ASN A 62 -13.97 1.93 -6.27
N ILE A 63 -13.26 2.82 -6.97
CA ILE A 63 -12.13 3.58 -6.41
C ILE A 63 -12.67 4.87 -5.79
N THR A 64 -12.47 5.03 -4.49
CA THR A 64 -12.98 6.20 -3.75
C THR A 64 -11.92 7.28 -3.64
N HIS A 65 -10.71 6.92 -3.24
CA HIS A 65 -9.61 7.86 -3.01
C HIS A 65 -8.28 7.30 -3.50
N VAL A 66 -7.38 8.20 -3.91
CA VAL A 66 -6.00 7.87 -4.24
C VAL A 66 -5.06 8.91 -3.66
N SER A 67 -3.97 8.47 -3.06
CA SER A 67 -2.93 9.37 -2.56
C SER A 67 -1.54 8.77 -2.75
N ARG A 68 -0.54 9.62 -2.97
CA ARG A 68 0.86 9.21 -2.88
C ARG A 68 1.30 9.41 -1.44
N ILE A 69 1.81 8.35 -0.83
CA ILE A 69 2.29 8.33 0.55
C ILE A 69 3.81 8.23 0.57
N TYR A 70 4.40 8.32 1.76
CA TYR A 70 5.85 8.21 1.98
C TYR A 70 6.42 6.87 1.44
N ASN A 71 7.74 6.82 1.25
CA ASN A 71 8.49 5.67 0.73
C ASN A 71 8.03 5.21 -0.66
N ASN A 72 7.78 6.18 -1.54
CA ASN A 72 7.46 5.94 -2.95
C ASN A 72 6.31 4.94 -3.13
N ARG A 73 5.20 5.18 -2.43
CA ARG A 73 4.04 4.29 -2.44
C ARG A 73 2.79 5.07 -2.84
N ILE A 74 1.88 4.38 -3.50
CA ILE A 74 0.54 4.88 -3.77
C ILE A 74 -0.43 4.07 -2.92
N CYS A 75 -1.33 4.77 -2.25
CA CYS A 75 -2.43 4.23 -1.49
C CYS A 75 -3.72 4.47 -2.28
N ILE A 76 -4.50 3.41 -2.52
CA ILE A 76 -5.78 3.48 -3.23
C ILE A 76 -6.84 2.89 -2.31
N PHE A 77 -7.90 3.65 -2.07
CA PHE A 77 -9.06 3.19 -1.32
C PHE A 77 -10.12 2.67 -2.29
N LEU A 78 -10.65 1.50 -1.97
CA LEU A 78 -11.78 0.89 -2.65
C LEU A 78 -13.07 1.10 -1.84
N ARG A 79 -14.20 0.75 -2.44
CA ARG A 79 -15.53 0.93 -1.84
C ARG A 79 -15.81 -0.03 -0.68
N SER A 80 -15.28 -1.24 -0.71
CA SER A 80 -15.50 -2.28 0.31
C SER A 80 -14.21 -3.02 0.66
N GLU A 81 -14.19 -3.67 1.82
CA GLU A 81 -13.08 -4.54 2.25
C GLU A 81 -13.05 -5.81 1.38
N GLU A 82 -14.21 -6.40 1.11
CA GLU A 82 -14.35 -7.57 0.22
C GLU A 82 -13.71 -7.37 -1.15
N LEU A 83 -13.81 -6.19 -1.75
CA LEU A 83 -13.16 -5.89 -3.03
C LEU A 83 -11.63 -5.86 -2.92
N VAL A 84 -11.09 -5.44 -1.78
CA VAL A 84 -9.64 -5.49 -1.53
C VAL A 84 -9.19 -6.94 -1.40
N ASP A 85 -9.98 -7.75 -0.71
CA ASP A 85 -9.72 -9.16 -0.48
C ASP A 85 -9.68 -9.92 -1.80
N ASP A 86 -10.75 -9.79 -2.60
CA ASP A 86 -10.87 -10.35 -3.94
C ASP A 86 -9.73 -9.91 -4.86
N LEU A 87 -9.40 -8.62 -4.85
CA LEU A 87 -8.36 -8.07 -5.71
C LEU A 87 -6.99 -8.67 -5.40
N ILE A 88 -6.63 -8.77 -4.12
CA ILE A 88 -5.30 -9.26 -3.71
C ILE A 88 -5.19 -10.77 -3.88
N GLU A 89 -6.28 -11.52 -3.66
CA GLU A 89 -6.30 -12.97 -3.81
C GLU A 89 -6.22 -13.39 -5.29
N LYS A 90 -7.01 -12.73 -6.15
CA LYS A 90 -7.08 -13.08 -7.59
C LYS A 90 -5.95 -12.44 -8.40
N TYR A 91 -5.49 -11.26 -8.02
CA TYR A 91 -4.49 -10.48 -8.73
C TYR A 91 -3.39 -10.01 -7.76
N PRO A 92 -2.42 -10.88 -7.38
CA PRO A 92 -1.35 -10.49 -6.47
C PRO A 92 -0.44 -9.40 -7.06
N THR A 93 -0.36 -9.32 -8.39
CA THR A 93 0.39 -8.30 -9.13
C THR A 93 -0.50 -7.61 -10.15
N VAL A 94 -0.15 -6.37 -10.48
CA VAL A 94 -0.80 -5.57 -11.53
C VAL A 94 0.26 -5.05 -12.50
N SER A 95 -0.05 -5.09 -13.80
CA SER A 95 0.81 -4.49 -14.82
C SER A 95 0.49 -3.01 -14.97
N VAL A 96 1.49 -2.15 -14.80
CA VAL A 96 1.37 -0.70 -15.04
C VAL A 96 2.47 -0.31 -16.02
N ASN A 97 2.09 0.06 -17.25
CA ASN A 97 3.02 0.35 -18.35
C ASN A 97 4.10 -0.73 -18.50
N ASP A 98 3.66 -1.99 -18.61
CA ASP A 98 4.49 -3.18 -18.79
C ASP A 98 5.39 -3.57 -17.59
N ILE A 99 5.30 -2.82 -16.48
CA ILE A 99 5.97 -3.16 -15.22
C ILE A 99 5.00 -3.90 -14.32
N GLN A 100 5.38 -5.11 -13.90
CA GLN A 100 4.64 -5.90 -12.92
C GLN A 100 4.93 -5.37 -11.51
N VAL A 101 3.89 -4.88 -10.83
CA VAL A 101 4.01 -4.35 -9.48
C VAL A 101 3.14 -5.15 -8.53
N ALA A 102 3.72 -5.55 -7.39
CA ALA A 102 2.99 -6.27 -6.36
C ALA A 102 2.02 -5.34 -5.58
N MET A 103 0.85 -5.89 -5.28
CA MET A 103 -0.17 -5.21 -4.48
C MET A 103 -0.26 -5.82 -3.08
N ARG A 104 -0.55 -4.98 -2.09
CA ARG A 104 -0.76 -5.44 -0.71
C ARG A 104 -1.77 -4.58 0.02
N ARG A 105 -2.34 -5.12 1.10
CA ARG A 105 -3.22 -4.33 1.99
C ARG A 105 -2.44 -3.24 2.71
N LEU A 106 -3.10 -2.13 2.99
CA LEU A 106 -2.58 -1.11 3.91
C LEU A 106 -2.43 -1.65 5.34
N ILE A 107 -3.40 -2.45 5.79
CA ILE A 107 -3.36 -3.14 7.08
C ILE A 107 -3.14 -4.62 6.82
N ALA A 108 -2.06 -5.18 7.37
CA ALA A 108 -1.81 -6.61 7.27
C ALA A 108 -2.90 -7.38 8.04
N PRO A 109 -3.45 -8.46 7.48
CA PRO A 109 -4.44 -9.29 8.18
C PRO A 109 -3.82 -10.00 9.40
N LYS A 110 -2.51 -10.30 9.33
CA LYS A 110 -1.76 -10.88 10.45
C LYS A 110 -1.37 -9.78 11.44
N LYS A 111 -1.80 -9.95 12.70
CA LYS A 111 -1.36 -9.10 13.81
C LYS A 111 0.02 -9.55 14.28
N ARG A 112 0.96 -8.62 14.39
CA ARG A 112 2.28 -8.84 14.99
C ARG A 112 2.24 -8.44 16.45
N VAL A 113 2.70 -9.31 17.34
CA VAL A 113 2.98 -8.98 18.74
C VAL A 113 4.46 -8.65 18.85
N VAL A 114 4.79 -7.51 19.44
CA VAL A 114 6.17 -7.10 19.74
C VAL A 114 6.29 -7.08 21.26
N ILE A 115 7.21 -7.89 21.80
CA ILE A 115 7.53 -7.93 23.22
C ILE A 115 8.85 -7.18 23.37
N SER A 116 8.82 -6.05 24.09
CA SER A 116 9.99 -5.21 24.35
C SER A 116 10.09 -4.99 25.85
N SER A 117 11.31 -5.08 26.41
CA SER A 117 11.70 -5.02 27.85
C SER A 117 12.19 -6.33 28.48
N PHE A 118 12.68 -7.29 27.68
CA PHE A 118 13.36 -8.45 28.25
C PHE A 118 14.79 -8.13 28.64
N CYS A 119 15.18 -8.50 29.86
CA CYS A 119 16.59 -8.52 30.24
C CYS A 119 17.28 -9.69 29.52
N SER A 120 18.51 -9.47 29.04
CA SER A 120 19.27 -10.41 28.22
C SER A 120 19.57 -11.81 28.80
N PRO A 121 19.48 -12.11 30.12
CA PRO A 121 19.82 -13.45 30.61
C PRO A 121 18.65 -14.45 30.55
N ILE A 122 17.45 -14.07 30.08
CA ILE A 122 16.32 -15.00 30.09
C ILE A 122 16.41 -15.98 28.91
N PRO A 123 16.49 -17.30 29.17
CA PRO A 123 16.57 -18.30 28.12
C PRO A 123 15.34 -18.28 27.22
N HIS A 124 15.56 -18.45 25.91
CA HIS A 124 14.50 -18.51 24.90
C HIS A 124 13.41 -19.55 25.23
N VAL A 125 13.81 -20.70 25.80
CA VAL A 125 12.92 -21.80 26.18
C VAL A 125 11.84 -21.38 27.19
N LEU A 126 12.19 -20.52 28.16
CA LEU A 126 11.22 -20.03 29.14
C LEU A 126 10.18 -19.12 28.49
N ILE A 127 10.62 -18.30 27.52
CA ILE A 127 9.74 -17.41 26.76
C ILE A 127 8.78 -18.21 25.88
N GLU A 128 9.27 -19.23 25.19
CA GLU A 128 8.42 -20.13 24.40
C GLU A 128 7.38 -20.84 25.26
N THR A 129 7.80 -21.36 26.41
CA THR A 129 6.91 -22.07 27.33
C THR A 129 5.82 -21.15 27.87
N ALA A 130 6.20 -19.94 28.31
CA ALA A 130 5.26 -18.95 28.79
C ALA A 130 4.24 -18.55 27.70
N LEU A 131 4.69 -18.34 26.47
CA LEU A 131 3.82 -17.95 25.35
C LEU A 131 2.98 -19.11 24.80
N LYS A 132 3.46 -20.36 24.87
CA LYS A 132 2.66 -21.57 24.57
C LYS A 132 1.46 -21.67 25.52
N ASN A 133 1.64 -21.30 26.79
CA ASN A 133 0.54 -21.24 27.77
C ASN A 133 -0.54 -20.20 27.42
N TYR A 134 -0.23 -19.23 26.55
CA TYR A 134 -1.18 -18.24 26.02
C TYR A 134 -1.68 -18.58 24.60
N GLU A 135 -1.60 -19.85 24.18
CA GLU A 135 -2.09 -20.37 22.88
C GLU A 135 -1.43 -19.75 21.63
N PHE A 136 -0.26 -19.12 21.75
CA PHE A 136 0.47 -18.62 20.59
C PHE A 136 1.08 -19.77 19.78
N LYS A 137 0.75 -19.84 18.49
CA LYS A 137 1.44 -20.70 17.52
C LYS A 137 2.73 -20.02 17.07
N PHE A 138 3.87 -20.59 17.44
CA PHE A 138 5.17 -20.13 16.96
C PHE A 138 5.42 -20.57 15.52
N SER A 139 6.07 -19.69 14.75
CA SER A 139 6.74 -20.11 13.51
C SER A 139 8.05 -20.82 13.87
N PRO A 140 8.65 -21.59 12.95
CA PRO A 140 9.74 -22.52 13.26
C PRO A 140 10.95 -21.87 13.93
N SER A 141 11.62 -22.67 14.76
CA SER A 141 12.76 -22.26 15.58
C SER A 141 13.91 -21.76 14.72
N ILE A 142 14.54 -20.66 15.17
CA ILE A 142 15.76 -20.14 14.56
C ILE A 142 16.91 -21.07 14.97
N THR A 143 17.49 -21.78 14.00
CA THR A 143 18.68 -22.61 14.24
C THR A 143 19.92 -21.78 13.96
N CYS A 144 20.84 -21.75 14.91
CA CYS A 144 22.13 -21.09 14.77
C CYS A 144 23.12 -22.04 14.11
N LEU A 145 23.73 -21.63 13.01
CA LEU A 145 24.66 -22.41 12.20
C LEU A 145 26.03 -21.72 12.20
N LYS A 146 27.09 -22.45 11.86
CA LYS A 146 28.38 -21.82 11.59
C LYS A 146 28.26 -20.94 10.35
N ALA A 147 28.70 -19.68 10.43
CA ALA A 147 28.57 -18.73 9.35
C ALA A 147 29.45 -19.03 8.11
N GLY A 148 30.35 -20.01 8.19
CA GLY A 148 31.27 -20.34 7.09
C GLY A 148 32.29 -19.24 6.79
N ILE A 149 32.53 -18.34 7.74
CA ILE A 149 33.44 -17.20 7.65
C ILE A 149 34.85 -17.64 8.13
N PRO A 150 35.94 -17.02 7.66
CA PRO A 150 37.30 -17.29 8.14
C PRO A 150 37.44 -17.33 9.67
N GLU A 151 38.47 -18.05 10.14
CA GLU A 151 38.65 -18.45 11.55
C GLU A 151 38.74 -17.26 12.53
N GLU A 152 39.24 -16.11 12.04
CA GLU A 152 39.29 -14.82 12.76
C GLU A 152 37.89 -14.32 13.18
N TYR A 153 36.85 -14.77 12.50
CA TYR A 153 35.44 -14.45 12.76
C TYR A 153 34.62 -15.67 13.17
N SER A 154 35.26 -16.70 13.72
CA SER A 154 34.61 -17.95 14.16
C SER A 154 33.49 -17.76 15.20
N HIS A 155 33.51 -16.62 15.91
CA HIS A 155 32.46 -16.22 16.85
C HIS A 155 31.17 -15.73 16.16
N ILE A 156 31.20 -15.43 14.86
CA ILE A 156 30.04 -15.02 14.08
C ILE A 156 29.27 -16.27 13.64
N LEU A 157 28.01 -16.35 14.04
CA LEU A 157 27.10 -17.42 13.68
C LEU A 157 26.10 -16.95 12.62
N SER A 158 25.72 -17.85 11.70
CA SER A 158 24.59 -17.64 10.80
C SER A 158 23.32 -18.19 11.45
N PHE A 159 22.15 -17.83 10.90
CA PHE A 159 20.89 -18.38 11.36
C PHE A 159 19.97 -18.70 10.19
N SER A 160 19.23 -19.79 10.31
CA SER A 160 18.19 -20.20 9.36
C SER A 160 16.85 -20.36 10.07
N TRP A 161 15.78 -19.97 9.38
CA TRP A 161 14.42 -20.31 9.76
C TRP A 161 14.15 -21.73 9.25
N GLN A 162 13.86 -22.67 10.16
CA GLN A 162 13.51 -24.05 9.78
C GLN A 162 12.04 -24.17 9.35
#